data_AF-A0A433N216-F1
#
_entry.id   AF-A0A433N216-F1
#
_cell.length_a   1.000
_cell.length_b   1.000
_cell.length_c   1.000
_cell.angle_alpha   90.00
_cell.angle_beta   90.00
_cell.angle_gamma   90.00
#
_symmetry.space_group_name_H-M   'P 1'
#
loop_
_entity.id
_entity.type
_entity.pdbx_description
1 polymer ?
#
loop_
_entity_poly.entity_id
_entity_poly.type
_entity_poly.pdbx_seq_one_letter_code
_entity_poly.pdbx_strand_id
1 'polypeptide(L)'
;MACELCEREVEHLTVHHLIPKQKKGHHGPKINICSACHRQIHNLFDNTRLAQELNSVEKLRNEPQMQKFITWVRKQNPHKRVKVHPHKG
;
A
#
# COMPACT_ATOMS: atom_id res chain seq x y z
N MET A 1 -8.64 13.10 -3.39
CA MET A 1 -7.33 13.14 -2.70
C MET A 1 -6.42 12.11 -3.35
N ALA A 2 -5.17 12.47 -3.61
CA ALA A 2 -4.21 11.56 -4.23
C ALA A 2 -3.73 10.47 -3.27
N CYS A 3 -3.72 9.22 -3.73
CA CYS A 3 -3.07 8.11 -3.02
C CYS A 3 -1.54 8.24 -3.07
N GLU A 4 -0.85 8.22 -1.93
CA GLU A 4 0.62 8.39 -1.86
C GLU A 4 1.44 7.25 -2.47
N LEU A 5 0.81 6.15 -2.92
CA LEU A 5 1.49 5.06 -3.65
C LEU A 5 1.16 5.01 -5.14
N CYS A 6 -0.13 4.99 -5.49
CA CYS A 6 -0.53 4.86 -6.90
C CYS A 6 -0.90 6.18 -7.57
N GLU A 7 -0.95 7.28 -6.82
CA GLU A 7 -1.25 8.65 -7.29
C GLU A 7 -2.63 8.82 -7.93
N ARG A 8 -3.50 7.80 -7.88
CA ARG A 8 -4.90 7.98 -8.28
C ARG A 8 -5.60 8.92 -7.31
N GLU A 9 -6.33 9.88 -7.86
CA GLU A 9 -7.31 10.67 -7.13
C GLU A 9 -8.49 9.77 -6.74
N VAL A 10 -8.72 9.57 -5.46
CA VAL A 10 -9.83 8.77 -4.95
C VAL A 10 -10.67 9.56 -3.95
N GLU A 11 -11.90 9.12 -3.73
CA GLU A 11 -12.84 9.72 -2.78
C GLU A 11 -12.38 9.51 -1.33
N HIS A 12 -11.87 8.32 -1.02
CA HIS A 12 -11.45 7.96 0.34
C HIS A 12 -10.05 7.36 0.36
N LEU A 13 -9.26 7.84 1.33
CA LEU A 13 -7.96 7.29 1.68
C LEU A 13 -8.03 6.59 3.03
N THR A 14 -7.07 5.71 3.27
CA THR A 14 -6.87 4.98 4.50
C THR A 14 -5.46 5.24 5.01
N VAL A 15 -5.30 5.32 6.33
CA VAL A 15 -3.98 5.49 6.96
C VAL A 15 -3.29 4.14 7.06
N HIS A 16 -2.10 4.02 6.48
CA HIS A 16 -1.22 2.88 6.62
C HIS A 16 0.02 3.25 7.45
N HIS A 17 0.43 2.36 8.35
CA HIS A 17 1.64 2.54 9.16
C HIS A 17 2.79 1.81 8.47
N LEU A 18 3.81 2.54 8.02
CA LEU A 18 4.96 1.97 7.32
C LEU A 18 5.77 1.01 8.21
N ILE A 19 5.78 1.28 9.51
CA ILE A 19 6.23 0.34 10.53
C ILE A 19 4.98 -0.15 11.28
N PRO A 20 4.63 -1.44 11.20
CA PRO A 20 3.45 -1.96 11.88
C PRO A 20 3.47 -1.68 13.39
N LYS A 21 2.30 -1.39 13.97
CA LYS A 21 2.14 -1.15 15.41
C LYS A 21 2.73 -2.29 16.26
N GLN A 22 2.50 -3.54 15.84
CA GLN A 22 3.04 -4.75 16.47
C GLN A 22 4.58 -4.80 16.53
N LYS A 23 5.27 -3.99 15.71
CA LYS A 23 6.74 -3.83 15.70
C LYS A 23 7.17 -2.50 16.33
N LYS A 24 6.39 -1.98 17.29
CA LYS A 24 6.59 -0.71 18.00
C LYS A 24 6.48 0.55 17.13
N GLY A 25 5.86 0.46 15.95
CA GLY A 25 5.69 1.60 15.01
C GLY A 25 4.56 2.58 15.36
N HIS A 26 4.10 2.67 16.61
CA HIS A 26 2.93 3.47 17.00
C HIS A 26 3.06 4.97 16.66
N HIS A 27 4.29 5.50 16.72
CA HIS A 27 4.66 6.87 16.34
C HIS A 27 5.50 6.92 15.06
N GLY A 28 5.56 5.80 14.32
CA GLY A 28 6.31 5.71 13.06
C GLY A 28 5.62 6.46 11.92
N PRO A 29 6.32 6.62 10.78
CA PRO A 29 5.79 7.33 9.63
C PRO A 29 4.54 6.63 9.09
N LYS A 30 3.56 7.44 8.68
CA LYS A 30 2.25 7.01 8.18
C LYS A 30 2.00 7.61 6.81
N ILE A 31 1.21 6.90 6.02
CA ILE A 31 0.88 7.29 4.65
C ILE A 31 -0.62 7.19 4.41
N ASN A 32 -1.16 8.08 3.58
CA ASN A 32 -2.55 8.08 3.14
C ASN A 32 -2.65 7.40 1.77
N ILE A 33 -3.26 6.22 1.74
CA ILE A 33 -3.34 5.39 0.53
C ILE A 33 -4.75 4.88 0.29
N CYS A 34 -5.09 4.64 -0.98
CA CYS A 34 -6.38 4.06 -1.33
C CYS A 34 -6.51 2.62 -0.79
N SER A 35 -7.75 2.19 -0.55
CA SER A 35 -8.05 0.85 0.00
C SER A 35 -7.44 -0.30 -0.80
N ALA A 36 -7.34 -0.15 -2.13
CA ALA A 36 -6.71 -1.14 -3.00
C ALA A 36 -5.20 -1.29 -2.73
N CYS A 37 -4.48 -0.17 -2.62
CA CYS A 37 -3.06 -0.19 -2.26
C CYS A 37 -2.86 -0.77 -0.86
N HIS A 38 -3.67 -0.34 0.12
CA HIS A 38 -3.56 -0.85 1.49
C HIS A 38 -3.74 -2.37 1.55
N ARG A 39 -4.79 -2.88 0.90
CA ARG A 39 -5.04 -4.32 0.84
C ARG A 39 -3.93 -5.07 0.11
N GLN A 40 -3.38 -4.50 -0.97
CA GLN A 40 -2.30 -5.15 -1.69
C GLN A 40 -1.02 -5.27 -0.86
N ILE A 41 -0.65 -4.23 -0.10
CA ILE A 41 0.53 -4.27 0.79
C ILE A 41 0.44 -5.47 1.73
N HIS A 42 -0.69 -5.64 2.41
CA HIS A 42 -0.89 -6.75 3.35
C HIS A 42 -1.16 -8.11 2.69
N ASN A 43 -1.48 -8.13 1.40
CA ASN A 43 -1.55 -9.36 0.63
C ASN A 43 -0.17 -9.83 0.15
N LEU A 44 0.79 -8.92 -0.06
CA LEU A 44 2.12 -9.24 -0.58
C LEU A 44 3.17 -9.41 0.52
N PHE A 45 3.05 -8.66 1.62
CA PHE A 45 4.11 -8.54 2.62
C PHE A 45 3.56 -8.72 4.03
N ASP A 46 4.27 -9.51 4.83
CA ASP A 46 4.01 -9.62 6.26
C ASP A 46 4.54 -8.42 7.05
N ASN A 47 4.15 -8.32 8.31
CA ASN A 47 4.55 -7.23 9.18
C ASN A 47 6.06 -7.19 9.48
N THR A 48 6.77 -8.31 9.35
CA THR A 48 8.23 -8.36 9.59
C THR A 48 8.97 -7.73 8.42
N ARG A 49 8.64 -8.12 7.19
CA ARG A 49 9.22 -7.55 5.97
C ARG A 49 8.88 -6.06 5.82
N LEU A 50 7.66 -5.66 6.15
CA LEU A 50 7.28 -4.24 6.18
C LEU A 50 8.16 -3.43 7.14
N ALA A 51 8.39 -3.93 8.35
CA ALA A 51 9.19 -3.22 9.35
C ALA A 51 10.68 -3.12 8.99
N GLN A 52 11.25 -4.17 8.39
CA GLN A 52 12.69 -4.29 8.15
C GLN A 52 13.11 -3.72 6.78
N GLU A 53 12.36 -4.05 5.73
CA GLU A 53 12.78 -3.80 4.34
C GLU A 53 11.95 -2.72 3.66
N LEU A 54 10.63 -2.69 3.92
CA LEU A 54 9.66 -1.89 3.16
C LEU A 54 9.01 -0.75 3.97
N ASN A 55 9.79 -0.15 4.87
CA ASN A 55 9.34 0.84 5.85
C ASN A 55 9.35 2.31 5.36
N SER A 56 9.32 2.55 4.05
CA SER A 56 9.17 3.88 3.45
C SER A 56 8.31 3.83 2.18
N VAL A 57 7.80 5.00 1.76
CA VAL A 57 7.03 5.13 0.50
C VAL A 57 7.88 4.73 -0.70
N GLU A 58 9.13 5.19 -0.74
CA GLU A 58 10.08 4.91 -1.81
C GLU A 58 10.37 3.41 -1.90
N LYS A 59 10.59 2.76 -0.74
CA LYS A 59 10.81 1.31 -0.67
C LYS A 59 9.60 0.53 -1.18
N LEU A 60 8.39 0.89 -0.75
CA LEU A 60 7.16 0.27 -1.26
C LEU A 60 6.96 0.50 -2.75
N ARG A 61 7.28 1.69 -3.27
CA ARG A 61 7.19 2.02 -4.69
C ARG A 61 8.27 1.35 -5.53
N ASN A 62 9.41 0.97 -4.95
CA ASN A 62 10.52 0.32 -5.64
C ASN A 62 10.48 -1.20 -5.57
N GLU A 63 9.67 -1.79 -4.70
CA GLU A 63 9.50 -3.23 -4.60
C GLU A 63 8.82 -3.81 -5.86
N PRO A 64 9.44 -4.78 -6.58
CA PRO A 64 8.96 -5.23 -7.89
C PRO A 64 7.51 -5.73 -7.92
N GLN A 65 7.07 -6.46 -6.89
CA GLN A 65 5.69 -6.95 -6.81
C GLN A 65 4.70 -5.79 -6.65
N MET A 66 5.07 -4.76 -5.88
CA MET A 66 4.24 -3.59 -5.68
C MET A 66 4.24 -2.68 -6.91
N GLN A 67 5.35 -2.53 -7.62
CA GLN A 67 5.43 -1.81 -8.90
C GLN A 67 4.48 -2.38 -9.95
N LYS A 68 4.46 -3.72 -10.10
CA LYS A 68 3.53 -4.41 -11.01
C LYS A 68 2.08 -4.06 -10.67
N PHE A 69 1.74 -4.11 -9.38
CA PHE A 69 0.40 -3.72 -8.93
C PHE A 69 0.10 -2.25 -9.17
N ILE A 70 1.00 -1.32 -8.82
CA ILE A 70 0.80 0.12 -9.01
C ILE A 70 0.57 0.45 -10.49
N THR A 71 1.35 -0.16 -11.38
CA THR A 71 1.21 0.01 -12.84
C THR A 71 -0.17 -0.44 -13.33
N TRP A 72 -0.68 -1.55 -12.81
CA TRP A 72 -2.02 -2.05 -13.14
C TRP A 72 -3.14 -1.20 -12.51
N VAL A 73 -3.01 -0.86 -11.23
CA VAL A 73 -4.07 -0.18 -10.46
C VAL A 73 -4.30 1.24 -10.97
N ARG A 74 -3.25 1.92 -11.46
CA ARG A 74 -3.33 3.25 -12.10
C ARG A 74 -4.27 3.28 -13.31
N LYS A 75 -4.45 2.15 -13.99
CA LYS A 75 -5.35 2.02 -15.15
C LYS A 75 -6.82 1.78 -14.76
N GLN A 76 -7.10 1.57 -13.47
CA GLN A 76 -8.44 1.26 -12.98
C GLN A 76 -9.19 2.55 -12.64
N ASN A 77 -10.50 2.58 -12.94
CA ASN A 77 -11.36 3.73 -12.64
C ASN A 77 -11.30 4.07 -11.13
N PRO A 78 -10.88 5.29 -10.75
CA PRO A 78 -10.75 5.70 -9.36
C PRO A 78 -12.07 5.76 -8.59
N HIS A 79 -13.19 5.98 -9.28
CA HIS A 79 -14.54 6.05 -8.72
C HIS A 79 -15.19 4.67 -8.55
N LYS A 80 -14.54 3.59 -8.98
CA LYS A 80 -15.02 2.23 -8.79
C LYS A 80 -14.13 1.49 -7.79
N ARG A 81 -14.78 0.70 -6.94
CA ARG A 81 -14.07 -0.18 -6.02
C ARG A 81 -13.23 -1.21 -6.79
N VAL A 82 -11.92 -1.14 -6.62
CA VAL A 82 -10.99 -2.15 -7.15
C VAL A 82 -11.01 -3.36 -6.22
N LYS A 83 -11.30 -4.56 -6.76
CA LYS A 83 -11.18 -5.81 -6.02
C LYS A 83 -9.73 -6.28 -6.06
N VAL A 84 -9.13 -6.43 -4.89
CA VAL A 84 -7.78 -7.00 -4.74
C VAL A 84 -7.91 -8.42 -4.21
N HIS A 85 -7.55 -9.40 -5.02
CA HIS A 85 -7.57 -10.80 -4.62
C HIS A 85 -6.36 -11.13 -3.75
N PRO A 86 -6.52 -11.97 -2.70
CA PRO A 86 -5.38 -12.45 -1.93
C PRO A 86 -4.39 -13.14 -2.86
N HIS A 87 -3.10 -12.82 -2.70
CA HIS A 87 -2.06 -13.61 -3.35
C HIS A 87 -2.05 -14.98 -2.66
N LYS A 88 -2.49 -16.02 -3.36
CA LYS A 88 -2.21 -17.39 -2.92
C LYS A 88 -0.75 -17.63 -3.26
N GLY A 89 0.11 -17.60 -2.25
CA GLY A 89 1.47 -18.12 -2.35
C GLY A 89 1.46 -19.61 -2.65
#